data_AF-A0A124RCG6-F1
#
_entry.id   AF-A0A124RCG6-F1
#
_cell.length_a   1.000
_cell.length_b   1.000
_cell.length_c   1.000
_cell.angle_alpha   90.00
_cell.angle_beta   90.00
_cell.angle_gamma   90.00
#
_symmetry.space_group_name_H-M   'P 1'
#
loop_
_entity.id
_entity.type
_entity.pdbx_description
1 polymer ?
#
loop_
_entity_poly.entity_id
_entity_poly.type
_entity_poly.pdbx_seq_one_letter_code
_entity_poly.pdbx_strand_id
1 'polypeptide(L)'
;MLTREQQVFAGAWYNMTYAYSLDSHRVRVMNGVNILEELIRLNALAHASKEDRWIVAREAIQILKEEAVLKRDTFAASVERVCAEIDKSYGNAPDKSSGEWSVLLDSYLREHMHLLERCYLGETIEAIHAAVTAPDARPEPERFDEIRSLTGSLLSFLIARGRSLEGLFQLYSHVLVPIRKLVKPYHFVQRFDLLRKLVTNENQEWDVWFAVDGFTDAATFPNQIGSIKFHQATPAAIAKLDGSMRPHGRRLFANDSVEAIDARSAGQLVHERISRVLDLERVRNFR
;
A
#
# COMPACT_ATOMS: atom_id res chain seq x y z
N MET A 1 22.05 19.19 -6.90
CA MET A 1 20.91 19.99 -7.42
C MET A 1 20.02 19.03 -8.20
N LEU A 2 18.71 19.12 -8.04
CA LEU A 2 17.75 18.25 -8.75
C LEU A 2 17.48 18.82 -10.15
N THR A 3 17.26 17.93 -11.13
CA THR A 3 16.68 18.33 -12.43
C THR A 3 15.20 18.69 -12.28
N ARG A 4 14.58 19.23 -13.33
CA ARG A 4 13.15 19.60 -13.29
C ARG A 4 12.25 18.39 -13.11
N GLU A 5 12.56 17.29 -13.79
CA GLU A 5 11.84 16.02 -13.72
C GLU A 5 11.93 15.43 -12.32
N GLN A 6 13.11 15.48 -11.70
CA GLN A 6 13.33 15.02 -10.33
C GLN A 6 12.59 15.89 -9.31
N GLN A 7 12.49 17.21 -9.54
CA GLN A 7 11.67 18.11 -8.74
C GLN A 7 10.19 17.79 -8.86
N VAL A 8 9.69 17.48 -10.07
CA VAL A 8 8.29 17.08 -10.27
C VAL A 8 7.98 15.78 -9.55
N PHE A 9 8.84 14.77 -9.67
CA PHE A 9 8.71 13.51 -8.93
C PHE A 9 8.69 13.73 -7.42
N ALA A 10 9.68 14.43 -6.88
CA ALA A 10 9.79 14.70 -5.45
C ALA A 10 8.60 15.55 -4.93
N GLY A 11 8.17 16.54 -5.72
CA GLY A 11 7.03 17.40 -5.40
C GLY A 11 5.71 16.64 -5.42
N ALA A 12 5.51 15.79 -6.43
CA ALA A 12 4.34 14.91 -6.51
C ALA A 12 4.29 13.99 -5.28
N TRP A 13 5.38 13.29 -4.96
CA TRP A 13 5.44 12.41 -3.78
C TRP A 13 5.13 13.17 -2.49
N TYR A 14 5.74 14.34 -2.29
CA TYR A 14 5.51 15.17 -1.10
C TYR A 14 4.05 15.57 -0.97
N ASN A 15 3.47 16.17 -2.02
CA ASN A 15 2.07 16.61 -2.02
C ASN A 15 1.11 15.45 -1.78
N MET A 16 1.47 14.26 -2.24
CA MET A 16 0.66 13.06 -2.13
C MET A 16 0.75 12.38 -0.75
N THR A 17 1.81 12.60 0.01
CA THR A 17 2.05 11.88 1.29
C THR A 17 1.98 12.78 2.51
N TYR A 18 2.15 14.09 2.33
CA TYR A 18 2.10 15.04 3.43
C TYR A 18 0.68 15.23 3.97
N ALA A 19 0.49 14.99 5.27
CA ALA A 19 -0.83 14.94 5.91
C ALA A 19 -1.68 16.21 5.78
N TYR A 20 -1.07 17.37 5.56
CA TYR A 20 -1.78 18.65 5.39
C TYR A 20 -1.93 19.07 3.93
N SER A 21 -1.54 18.22 2.98
CA SER A 21 -1.76 18.48 1.56
C SER A 21 -3.15 18.01 1.13
N LEU A 22 -3.83 18.82 0.31
CA LEU A 22 -5.11 18.45 -0.30
C LEU A 22 -5.01 17.17 -1.13
N ASP A 23 -3.86 16.93 -1.77
CA ASP A 23 -3.64 15.77 -2.62
C ASP A 23 -3.40 14.47 -1.84
N SER A 24 -3.12 14.54 -0.52
CA SER A 24 -2.97 13.35 0.32
C SER A 24 -4.28 12.57 0.48
N HIS A 25 -5.42 13.27 0.39
CA HIS A 25 -6.74 12.64 0.32
C HIS A 25 -7.00 11.98 -1.04
N ARG A 26 -6.42 12.52 -2.13
CA ARG A 26 -6.57 12.05 -3.50
C ARG A 26 -5.63 10.88 -3.85
N VAL A 27 -4.60 10.63 -3.06
CA VAL A 27 -3.69 9.49 -3.27
C VAL A 27 -4.30 8.13 -2.99
N ARG A 28 -5.43 8.12 -2.29
CA ARG A 28 -6.27 6.92 -2.16
C ARG A 28 -7.06 6.62 -3.43
N VAL A 29 -6.84 7.35 -4.53
CA VAL A 29 -7.44 7.08 -5.83
C VAL A 29 -6.98 5.71 -6.34
N MET A 30 -7.91 5.03 -6.98
CA MET A 30 -7.74 3.71 -7.56
C MET A 30 -6.58 3.68 -8.56
N ASN A 31 -5.83 2.59 -8.53
CA ASN A 31 -4.87 2.22 -9.57
C ASN A 31 -5.38 0.97 -10.31
N GLY A 32 -4.74 0.59 -11.42
CA GLY A 32 -5.14 -0.55 -12.24
C GLY A 32 -5.30 -1.87 -11.49
N VAL A 33 -4.52 -2.10 -10.43
CA VAL A 33 -4.66 -3.31 -9.60
C VAL A 33 -5.93 -3.22 -8.75
N ASN A 34 -6.08 -2.14 -7.98
CA ASN A 34 -7.17 -2.00 -7.03
C ASN A 34 -8.55 -1.96 -7.72
N ILE A 35 -8.66 -1.27 -8.85
CA ILE A 35 -9.95 -1.15 -9.56
C ILE A 35 -10.40 -2.50 -10.13
N LEU A 36 -9.46 -3.34 -10.58
CA LEU A 36 -9.79 -4.67 -11.07
C LEU A 36 -10.11 -5.64 -9.95
N GLU A 37 -9.42 -5.56 -8.81
CA GLU A 37 -9.79 -6.30 -7.60
C GLU A 37 -11.21 -5.93 -7.12
N GLU A 38 -11.55 -4.64 -7.16
CA GLU A 38 -12.90 -4.18 -6.82
C GLU A 38 -13.93 -4.72 -7.81
N LEU A 39 -13.66 -4.61 -9.12
CA LEU A 39 -14.56 -5.13 -10.16
C LEU A 39 -14.81 -6.64 -10.00
N ILE A 40 -13.76 -7.43 -9.74
CA ILE A 40 -13.87 -8.87 -9.48
C ILE A 40 -14.70 -9.12 -8.22
N ARG A 41 -14.41 -8.42 -7.13
CA ARG A 41 -15.13 -8.58 -5.86
C ARG A 41 -16.61 -8.24 -6.00
N LEU A 42 -16.93 -7.14 -6.67
CA LEU A 42 -18.30 -6.67 -6.86
C LEU A 42 -19.14 -7.65 -7.68
N ASN A 43 -18.53 -8.36 -8.62
CA ASN A 43 -19.20 -9.40 -9.40
C ASN A 43 -19.36 -10.73 -8.65
N ALA A 44 -18.54 -10.98 -7.62
CA ALA A 44 -18.75 -12.09 -6.70
C ALA A 44 -19.90 -11.82 -5.71
N LEU A 45 -20.30 -10.57 -5.50
CA LEU A 45 -21.39 -10.20 -4.60
C LEU A 45 -22.75 -10.33 -5.29
N ALA A 46 -23.55 -11.30 -4.84
CA ALA A 46 -24.89 -11.56 -5.39
C ALA A 46 -25.88 -10.38 -5.24
N HIS A 47 -25.67 -9.51 -4.24
CA HIS A 47 -26.55 -8.37 -3.96
C HIS A 47 -26.07 -7.04 -4.58
N ALA A 48 -24.91 -7.01 -5.23
CA ALA A 48 -24.44 -5.82 -5.93
C ALA A 48 -25.36 -5.51 -7.11
N SER A 49 -25.77 -4.25 -7.26
CA SER A 49 -26.67 -3.86 -8.33
C SER A 49 -25.96 -3.88 -9.69
N LYS A 50 -26.76 -4.01 -10.76
CA LYS A 50 -26.26 -3.92 -12.14
C LYS A 50 -25.65 -2.54 -12.43
N GLU A 51 -26.19 -1.49 -11.81
CA GLU A 51 -25.71 -0.12 -11.93
C GLU A 51 -24.33 0.04 -11.27
N ASP A 52 -24.15 -0.45 -10.04
CA ASP A 52 -22.86 -0.40 -9.33
C ASP A 52 -21.77 -1.10 -10.14
N ARG A 53 -22.09 -2.30 -10.66
CA ARG A 53 -21.16 -3.08 -11.50
C ARG A 53 -20.79 -2.32 -12.77
N TRP A 54 -21.75 -1.63 -13.39
CA TRP A 54 -21.51 -0.82 -14.57
C TRP A 54 -20.60 0.39 -14.26
N ILE A 55 -20.86 1.11 -13.17
CA ILE A 55 -20.05 2.26 -12.74
C ILE A 55 -18.58 1.84 -12.57
N VAL A 56 -18.33 0.80 -11.77
CA VAL A 56 -16.97 0.29 -11.52
C VAL A 56 -16.33 -0.23 -12.81
N ALA A 57 -17.09 -0.89 -13.69
CA ALA A 57 -16.59 -1.33 -14.99
C ALA A 57 -16.21 -0.18 -15.93
N ARG A 58 -16.84 1.00 -15.83
CA ARG A 58 -16.46 2.20 -16.60
C ARG A 58 -15.24 2.87 -16.02
N GLU A 59 -15.19 3.01 -14.71
CA GLU A 59 -14.00 3.51 -14.01
C GLU A 59 -12.77 2.63 -14.29
N ALA A 60 -12.94 1.30 -14.28
CA ALA A 60 -11.89 0.35 -14.64
C ALA A 60 -11.32 0.62 -16.04
N ILE A 61 -12.17 0.77 -17.06
CA ILE A 61 -11.68 1.08 -18.42
C ILE A 61 -10.93 2.41 -18.45
N GLN A 62 -11.46 3.43 -17.76
CA GLN A 62 -10.82 4.75 -17.74
C GLN A 62 -9.41 4.65 -17.14
N ILE A 63 -9.28 4.07 -15.95
CA ILE A 63 -8.00 3.92 -15.26
C ILE A 63 -7.03 3.10 -16.10
N LEU A 64 -7.48 1.95 -16.61
CA LEU A 64 -6.65 1.06 -17.44
C LEU A 64 -6.08 1.77 -18.69
N LYS A 65 -6.85 2.67 -19.30
CA LYS A 65 -6.43 3.42 -20.50
C LYS A 65 -5.59 4.65 -20.20
N GLU A 66 -5.80 5.30 -19.07
CA GLU A 66 -5.15 6.57 -18.75
C GLU A 66 -3.82 6.39 -18.04
N GLU A 67 -3.71 5.36 -17.20
CA GLU A 67 -2.57 5.14 -16.33
C GLU A 67 -1.27 4.91 -17.11
N ALA A 68 -0.24 5.70 -16.81
CA ALA A 68 1.01 5.70 -17.58
C ALA A 68 1.74 4.35 -17.57
N VAL A 69 1.77 3.64 -16.43
CA VAL A 69 2.44 2.33 -16.35
C VAL A 69 1.76 1.28 -17.24
N LEU A 70 0.43 1.35 -17.39
CA LEU A 70 -0.36 0.37 -18.14
C LEU A 70 -0.26 0.56 -19.66
N LYS A 71 0.25 1.71 -20.12
CA LYS A 71 0.54 1.99 -21.53
C LYS A 71 1.84 1.36 -22.01
N ARG A 72 2.64 0.78 -21.13
CA ARG A 72 3.92 0.13 -21.48
C ARG A 72 3.66 -1.18 -22.20
N ASP A 73 4.62 -1.58 -23.05
CA ASP A 73 4.52 -2.80 -23.88
C ASP A 73 4.19 -4.06 -23.08
N THR A 74 4.68 -4.14 -21.84
CA THR A 74 4.39 -5.24 -20.90
C THR A 74 2.89 -5.43 -20.68
N PHE A 75 2.09 -4.37 -20.64
CA PHE A 75 0.66 -4.43 -20.31
C PHE A 75 -0.28 -4.10 -21.46
N ALA A 76 0.16 -3.28 -22.43
CA ALA A 76 -0.70 -2.64 -23.43
C ALA A 76 -1.66 -3.61 -24.15
N ALA A 77 -1.13 -4.75 -24.65
CA ALA A 77 -1.93 -5.74 -25.35
C ALA A 77 -2.97 -6.42 -24.44
N SER A 78 -2.60 -6.70 -23.18
CA SER A 78 -3.48 -7.30 -22.20
C SER A 78 -4.58 -6.32 -21.75
N VAL A 79 -4.22 -5.05 -21.54
CA VAL A 79 -5.15 -3.96 -21.24
C VAL A 79 -6.19 -3.80 -22.34
N GLU A 80 -5.77 -3.78 -23.61
CA GLU A 80 -6.69 -3.66 -24.75
C GLU A 80 -7.73 -4.80 -24.74
N ARG A 81 -7.29 -6.04 -24.50
CA ARG A 81 -8.16 -7.21 -24.40
C ARG A 81 -9.12 -7.13 -23.23
N VAL A 82 -8.63 -6.81 -22.03
CA VAL A 82 -9.47 -6.66 -20.84
C VAL A 82 -10.50 -5.56 -21.05
N CYS A 83 -10.11 -4.39 -21.53
CA CYS A 83 -11.03 -3.31 -21.82
C CYS A 83 -12.10 -3.72 -22.84
N ALA A 84 -11.73 -4.45 -23.90
CA ALA A 84 -12.69 -4.91 -24.90
C ALA A 84 -13.73 -5.88 -24.31
N GLU A 85 -13.32 -6.80 -23.43
CA GLU A 85 -14.25 -7.73 -22.79
C GLU A 85 -15.12 -7.07 -21.72
N ILE A 86 -14.57 -6.13 -20.94
CA ILE A 86 -15.39 -5.32 -20.03
C ILE A 86 -16.43 -4.54 -20.85
N ASP A 87 -16.05 -3.95 -21.98
CA ASP A 87 -16.97 -3.20 -22.84
C ASP A 87 -18.06 -4.09 -23.45
N LYS A 88 -17.74 -5.34 -23.81
CA LYS A 88 -18.74 -6.31 -24.28
C LYS A 88 -19.73 -6.72 -23.17
N SER A 89 -19.24 -6.96 -21.95
CA SER A 89 -20.09 -7.38 -20.82
C SER A 89 -20.97 -6.23 -20.32
N TYR A 90 -20.42 -5.03 -20.18
CA TYR A 90 -21.11 -3.91 -19.52
C TYR A 90 -21.58 -2.81 -20.46
N GLY A 91 -21.09 -2.74 -21.70
CA GLY A 91 -21.46 -1.69 -22.65
C GLY A 91 -21.19 -0.27 -22.16
N ASN A 92 -21.67 0.69 -22.96
CA ASN A 92 -21.43 2.12 -22.75
C ASN A 92 -22.56 2.86 -22.01
N ALA A 93 -23.64 2.16 -21.68
CA ALA A 93 -24.77 2.72 -20.92
C ALA A 93 -25.35 1.62 -20.02
N PRO A 94 -25.86 1.96 -18.83
CA PRO A 94 -26.39 0.98 -17.87
C PRO A 94 -27.52 0.14 -18.49
N ASP A 95 -28.39 0.76 -19.28
CA ASP A 95 -29.53 0.11 -19.93
C ASP A 95 -29.13 -0.86 -21.06
N LYS A 96 -27.94 -0.64 -21.64
CA LYS A 96 -27.37 -1.46 -22.72
C LYS A 96 -26.39 -2.51 -22.20
N SER A 97 -26.11 -2.51 -20.91
CA SER A 97 -25.26 -3.52 -20.30
C SER A 97 -25.99 -4.86 -20.28
N SER A 98 -25.32 -5.96 -20.66
CA SER A 98 -25.84 -7.27 -20.27
C SER A 98 -25.84 -7.37 -18.74
N GLY A 99 -24.82 -6.75 -18.12
CA GLY A 99 -24.55 -6.86 -16.69
C GLY A 99 -24.04 -8.24 -16.29
N GLU A 100 -23.75 -9.08 -17.29
CA GLU A 100 -23.36 -10.47 -17.11
C GLU A 100 -21.83 -10.61 -17.13
N TRP A 101 -21.34 -11.18 -16.04
CA TRP A 101 -19.96 -11.63 -15.91
C TRP A 101 -19.74 -12.83 -16.82
N SER A 102 -18.96 -12.65 -17.89
CA SER A 102 -18.68 -13.75 -18.83
C SER A 102 -17.47 -14.57 -18.36
N VAL A 103 -17.47 -15.86 -18.67
CA VAL A 103 -16.32 -16.75 -18.42
C VAL A 103 -15.06 -16.24 -19.13
N LEU A 104 -15.23 -15.64 -20.31
CA LEU A 104 -14.13 -15.07 -21.07
C LEU A 104 -13.53 -13.85 -20.37
N LEU A 105 -14.37 -12.94 -19.87
CA LEU A 105 -13.93 -11.80 -19.07
C LEU A 105 -13.18 -12.26 -17.81
N ASP A 106 -13.70 -13.26 -17.10
CA ASP A 106 -13.04 -13.85 -15.92
C ASP A 106 -11.64 -14.37 -16.25
N SER A 107 -11.49 -15.10 -17.37
CA SER A 107 -10.21 -15.64 -17.82
C SER A 107 -9.19 -14.52 -18.12
N TYR A 108 -9.57 -13.51 -18.89
CA TYR A 108 -8.68 -12.40 -19.23
C TYR A 108 -8.32 -11.55 -18.01
N LEU A 109 -9.27 -11.33 -17.09
CA LEU A 109 -9.00 -10.63 -15.84
C LEU A 109 -8.02 -11.40 -14.97
N ARG A 110 -8.16 -12.72 -14.83
CA ARG A 110 -7.20 -13.53 -14.07
C ARG A 110 -5.80 -13.48 -14.66
N GLU A 111 -5.69 -13.60 -15.99
CA GLU A 111 -4.41 -13.51 -16.68
C GLU A 111 -3.77 -12.12 -16.50
N HIS A 112 -4.55 -11.06 -16.67
CA HIS A 112 -4.08 -9.69 -16.49
C HIS A 112 -3.70 -9.39 -15.04
N MET A 113 -4.50 -9.83 -14.07
CA MET A 113 -4.18 -9.70 -12.65
C MET A 113 -2.88 -10.42 -12.30
N HIS A 114 -2.67 -11.63 -12.82
CA HIS A 114 -1.40 -12.35 -12.63
C HIS A 114 -0.20 -11.58 -13.22
N LEU A 115 -0.39 -10.93 -14.36
CA LEU A 115 0.64 -10.07 -14.97
C LEU A 115 0.92 -8.83 -14.12
N LEU A 116 -0.13 -8.18 -13.61
CA LEU A 116 -0.01 -7.03 -12.70
C LEU A 116 0.73 -7.41 -11.42
N GLU A 117 0.34 -8.51 -10.76
CA GLU A 117 1.01 -9.00 -9.54
C GLU A 117 2.51 -9.20 -9.72
N ARG A 118 2.92 -9.70 -10.88
CA ARG A 118 4.33 -10.00 -11.17
C ARG A 118 5.14 -8.79 -11.60
N CYS A 119 4.57 -7.93 -12.43
CA CYS A 119 5.34 -6.94 -13.17
C CYS A 119 5.06 -5.50 -12.75
N TYR A 120 3.89 -5.20 -12.17
CA TYR A 120 3.41 -3.82 -12.01
C TYR A 120 4.35 -2.93 -11.19
N LEU A 121 4.79 -3.40 -10.01
CA LEU A 121 5.69 -2.62 -9.16
C LEU A 121 7.04 -2.37 -9.85
N GLY A 122 7.61 -3.41 -10.48
CA GLY A 122 8.88 -3.32 -11.18
C GLY A 122 8.82 -2.34 -12.35
N GLU A 123 7.82 -2.49 -13.21
CA GLU A 123 7.58 -1.62 -14.36
C GLU A 123 7.32 -0.17 -13.94
N THR A 124 6.55 0.05 -12.87
CA THR A 124 6.29 1.40 -12.35
C THR A 124 7.59 2.06 -11.90
N ILE A 125 8.42 1.35 -11.13
CA ILE A 125 9.69 1.90 -10.63
C ILE A 125 10.66 2.19 -11.77
N GLU A 126 10.79 1.28 -12.74
CA GLU A 126 11.65 1.48 -13.91
C GLU A 126 11.17 2.63 -14.79
N ALA A 127 9.84 2.75 -14.97
CA ALA A 127 9.23 3.85 -15.70
C ALA A 127 9.55 5.21 -15.05
N ILE A 128 9.38 5.31 -13.72
CA ILE A 128 9.72 6.53 -12.99
C ILE A 128 11.20 6.82 -13.14
N HIS A 129 12.06 5.82 -12.94
CA HIS A 129 13.50 5.99 -13.05
C HIS A 129 13.90 6.53 -14.42
N ALA A 130 13.38 5.94 -15.51
CA ALA A 130 13.61 6.42 -16.86
C ALA A 130 13.11 7.86 -17.04
N ALA A 131 11.87 8.16 -16.62
CA ALA A 131 11.25 9.48 -16.79
C ALA A 131 12.00 10.61 -16.06
N VAL A 132 12.71 10.31 -14.97
CA VAL A 132 13.43 11.33 -14.15
C VAL A 132 14.94 11.35 -14.37
N THR A 133 15.50 10.44 -15.15
CA THR A 133 16.95 10.35 -15.39
C THR A 133 17.35 10.40 -16.86
N ALA A 134 16.49 9.96 -17.78
CA ALA A 134 16.78 9.97 -19.20
C ALA A 134 16.44 11.33 -19.84
N PRO A 135 17.25 11.82 -20.78
CA PRO A 135 16.86 12.94 -21.63
C PRO A 135 15.60 12.60 -22.41
N ASP A 136 14.63 13.52 -22.41
CA ASP A 136 13.35 13.34 -23.09
C ASP A 136 12.96 14.63 -23.82
N ALA A 137 12.71 14.50 -25.12
CA ALA A 137 12.42 15.61 -26.02
C ALA A 137 10.93 15.99 -26.08
N ARG A 138 10.05 15.21 -25.44
CA ARG A 138 8.62 15.53 -25.37
C ARG A 138 8.36 16.88 -24.67
N PRO A 139 7.23 17.54 -24.97
CA PRO A 139 6.81 18.74 -24.26
C PRO A 139 6.78 18.53 -22.74
N GLU A 140 7.19 19.55 -21.97
CA GLU A 140 7.23 19.45 -20.50
C GLU A 140 5.89 19.02 -19.87
N PRO A 141 4.71 19.51 -20.33
CA PRO A 141 3.43 19.07 -19.77
C PRO A 141 3.25 17.56 -19.84
N GLU A 142 3.52 16.95 -21.00
CA GLU A 142 3.37 15.51 -21.21
C GLU A 142 4.32 14.71 -20.31
N ARG A 143 5.58 15.14 -20.21
CA ARG A 143 6.59 14.50 -19.36
C ARG A 143 6.21 14.59 -17.89
N PHE A 144 5.74 15.76 -17.45
CA PHE A 144 5.37 15.98 -16.06
C PHE A 144 4.08 15.24 -15.68
N ASP A 145 3.13 15.12 -16.60
CA ASP A 145 1.90 14.37 -16.39
C ASP A 145 2.18 12.86 -16.30
N GLU A 146 3.10 12.33 -17.11
CA GLU A 146 3.58 10.96 -16.94
C GLU A 146 4.22 10.75 -15.57
N ILE A 147 5.14 11.62 -15.15
CA ILE A 147 5.79 11.50 -13.83
C ILE A 147 4.76 11.52 -12.71
N ARG A 148 3.76 12.41 -12.77
CA ARG A 148 2.68 12.48 -11.78
C ARG A 148 1.82 11.22 -11.78
N SER A 149 1.43 10.72 -12.95
CA SER A 149 0.66 9.49 -13.10
C SER A 149 1.41 8.31 -12.49
N LEU A 150 2.67 8.10 -12.88
CA LEU A 150 3.51 7.02 -12.35
C LEU A 150 3.73 7.13 -10.84
N THR A 151 3.96 8.35 -10.33
CA THR A 151 4.13 8.58 -8.89
C THR A 151 2.85 8.26 -8.12
N GLY A 152 1.70 8.70 -8.64
CA GLY A 152 0.38 8.40 -8.07
C GLY A 152 0.08 6.90 -8.04
N SER A 153 0.33 6.21 -9.16
CA SER A 153 0.22 4.75 -9.29
C SER A 153 1.05 4.01 -8.25
N LEU A 154 2.33 4.37 -8.11
CA LEU A 154 3.22 3.76 -7.13
C LEU A 154 2.70 3.96 -5.69
N LEU A 155 2.32 5.17 -5.33
CA LEU A 155 1.86 5.47 -3.97
C LEU A 155 0.52 4.78 -3.66
N SER A 156 -0.42 4.82 -4.59
CA SER A 156 -1.72 4.12 -4.46
C SER A 156 -1.50 2.61 -4.28
N PHE A 157 -0.62 2.01 -5.09
CA PHE A 157 -0.28 0.59 -4.97
C PHE A 157 0.34 0.25 -3.62
N LEU A 158 1.29 1.07 -3.15
CA LEU A 158 1.93 0.84 -1.85
C LEU A 158 0.95 0.96 -0.68
N ILE A 159 0.00 1.90 -0.76
CA ILE A 159 -1.06 2.06 0.25
C ILE A 159 -1.99 0.87 0.24
N ALA A 160 -2.39 0.39 -0.95
CA ALA A 160 -3.23 -0.80 -1.09
C ALA A 160 -2.58 -2.05 -0.48
N ARG A 161 -1.24 -2.13 -0.55
CA ARG A 161 -0.46 -3.18 0.09
C ARG A 161 -0.23 -2.97 1.61
N GLY A 162 -0.77 -1.90 2.20
CA GLY A 162 -0.76 -1.67 3.64
C GLY A 162 0.31 -0.71 4.15
N ARG A 163 0.96 0.05 3.27
CA ARG A 163 1.81 1.18 3.70
C ARG A 163 0.94 2.34 4.16
N SER A 164 1.30 2.95 5.29
CA SER A 164 0.66 4.19 5.75
C SER A 164 1.18 5.42 4.98
N LEU A 165 0.33 6.45 4.83
CA LEU A 165 0.74 7.75 4.25
C LEU A 165 1.95 8.34 5.00
N GLU A 166 1.94 8.24 6.33
CA GLU A 166 3.06 8.68 7.16
C GLU A 166 4.32 7.88 6.84
N GLY A 167 4.25 6.55 6.70
CA GLY A 167 5.40 5.73 6.28
C GLY A 167 5.97 6.15 4.93
N LEU A 168 5.11 6.47 3.96
CA LEU A 168 5.52 6.97 2.65
C LEU A 168 6.13 8.38 2.73
N PHE A 169 5.63 9.23 3.62
CA PHE A 169 6.23 10.54 3.90
C PHE A 169 7.60 10.41 4.59
N GLN A 170 7.79 9.40 5.45
CA GLN A 170 9.09 9.10 6.06
C GLN A 170 10.11 8.65 5.00
N LEU A 171 9.69 7.83 4.02
CA LEU A 171 10.54 7.49 2.87
C LEU A 171 10.94 8.75 2.09
N TYR A 172 10.01 9.68 1.86
CA TYR A 172 10.33 10.95 1.24
C TYR A 172 11.38 11.74 2.03
N SER A 173 11.10 12.03 3.30
CA SER A 173 11.86 12.97 4.12
C SER A 173 13.19 12.44 4.65
N HIS A 174 13.40 11.11 4.62
CA HIS A 174 14.65 10.47 5.06
C HIS A 174 15.45 9.83 3.92
N VAL A 175 14.79 9.41 2.83
CA VAL A 175 15.45 8.72 1.72
C VAL A 175 15.59 9.65 0.52
N LEU A 176 14.47 10.11 -0.05
CA LEU A 176 14.47 10.86 -1.31
C LEU A 176 15.01 12.28 -1.16
N VAL A 177 14.45 13.06 -0.23
CA VAL A 177 14.83 14.46 0.01
C VAL A 177 15.09 14.63 1.51
N PRO A 178 16.30 14.23 1.99
CA PRO A 178 16.62 14.28 3.40
C PRO A 178 16.53 15.70 3.98
N ILE A 179 15.67 15.89 4.99
CA ILE A 179 15.54 17.18 5.69
C ILE A 179 16.82 17.51 6.47
N ARG A 180 17.49 16.47 6.99
CA ARG A 180 18.75 16.63 7.73
C ARG A 180 19.91 16.84 6.77
N LYS A 181 20.85 17.70 7.18
CA LYS A 181 22.07 17.97 6.42
C LYS A 181 22.84 16.67 6.19
N LEU A 182 23.07 16.36 4.91
CA LEU A 182 23.84 15.19 4.53
C LEU A 182 25.34 15.46 4.71
N VAL A 183 26.05 14.46 5.24
CA VAL A 183 27.52 14.47 5.32
C VAL A 183 28.14 14.34 3.93
N LYS A 184 27.46 13.60 3.02
CA LYS A 184 27.89 13.38 1.64
C LYS A 184 27.08 14.24 0.66
N PRO A 185 27.64 14.56 -0.53
CA PRO A 185 26.89 15.20 -1.59
C PRO A 185 25.62 14.43 -1.95
N TYR A 186 24.57 15.17 -2.27
CA TYR A 186 23.30 14.59 -2.66
C TYR A 186 23.35 14.08 -4.11
N HIS A 187 23.03 12.80 -4.32
CA HIS A 187 22.88 12.16 -5.63
C HIS A 187 21.50 11.52 -5.74
N PHE A 188 20.64 12.07 -6.61
CA PHE A 188 19.26 11.61 -6.75
C PHE A 188 19.18 10.11 -7.09
N VAL A 189 19.93 9.66 -8.09
CA VAL A 189 19.92 8.25 -8.55
C VAL A 189 20.20 7.28 -7.40
N GLN A 190 21.22 7.55 -6.58
CA GLN A 190 21.55 6.71 -5.43
C GLN A 190 20.42 6.68 -4.38
N ARG A 191 19.71 7.79 -4.19
CA ARG A 191 18.55 7.86 -3.28
C ARG A 191 17.34 7.14 -3.85
N PHE A 192 17.12 7.25 -5.16
CA PHE A 192 16.08 6.52 -5.86
C PHE A 192 16.32 5.01 -5.80
N ASP A 193 17.56 4.55 -6.00
CA ASP A 193 17.93 3.14 -5.86
C ASP A 193 17.70 2.61 -4.44
N LEU A 194 17.98 3.44 -3.43
CA LEU A 194 17.68 3.09 -2.04
C LEU A 194 16.17 3.02 -1.81
N LEU A 195 15.39 3.98 -2.33
CA LEU A 195 13.94 3.94 -2.27
C LEU A 195 13.41 2.66 -2.92
N ARG A 196 13.85 2.35 -4.15
CA ARG A 196 13.51 1.14 -4.88
C ARG A 196 13.69 -0.08 -3.99
N LYS A 197 14.87 -0.28 -3.42
CA LYS A 197 15.15 -1.40 -2.51
C LYS A 197 14.16 -1.46 -1.35
N LEU A 198 13.86 -0.33 -0.71
CA LEU A 198 12.96 -0.26 0.44
C LEU A 198 11.50 -0.59 0.08
N VAL A 199 11.05 -0.21 -1.12
CA VAL A 199 9.66 -0.47 -1.56
C VAL A 199 9.48 -1.82 -2.23
N THR A 200 10.54 -2.43 -2.75
CA THR A 200 10.53 -3.79 -3.32
C THR A 200 10.83 -4.88 -2.31
N ASN A 201 11.30 -4.53 -1.10
CA ASN A 201 11.50 -5.52 -0.05
C ASN A 201 10.17 -6.19 0.29
N GLU A 202 10.19 -7.52 0.31
CA GLU A 202 9.03 -8.35 0.65
C GLU A 202 8.59 -8.15 2.11
N ASN A 203 7.40 -8.64 2.43
CA ASN A 203 6.95 -8.77 3.81
C ASN A 203 8.03 -9.47 4.63
N GLN A 204 8.40 -8.86 5.75
CA GLN A 204 9.29 -9.49 6.71
C GLN A 204 8.47 -9.94 7.90
N GLU A 205 8.87 -11.06 8.49
CA GLU A 205 8.32 -11.47 9.78
C GLU A 205 8.86 -10.52 10.86
N TRP A 206 7.94 -9.82 11.52
CA TRP A 206 8.25 -8.91 12.62
C TRP A 206 7.87 -9.57 13.94
N ASP A 207 8.82 -9.59 14.86
CA ASP A 207 8.58 -9.95 16.25
C ASP A 207 8.24 -8.69 17.06
N VAL A 208 6.94 -8.49 17.35
CA VAL A 208 6.45 -7.24 17.94
C VAL A 208 6.21 -7.43 19.43
N TRP A 209 6.66 -6.46 20.23
CA TRP A 209 6.53 -6.47 21.68
C TRP A 209 5.78 -5.23 22.17
N PHE A 210 4.78 -5.44 23.02
CA PHE A 210 4.03 -4.39 23.69
C PHE A 210 4.14 -4.52 25.21
N ALA A 211 4.30 -3.37 25.88
CA ALA A 211 4.03 -3.24 27.30
C ALA A 211 2.53 -2.96 27.50
N VAL A 212 1.87 -3.75 28.34
CA VAL A 212 0.44 -3.64 28.63
C VAL A 212 0.25 -3.36 30.12
N ASP A 213 -0.35 -2.21 30.40
CA ASP A 213 -0.64 -1.73 31.75
C ASP A 213 -2.12 -1.92 32.13
N GLY A 214 -2.40 -1.89 33.43
CA GLY A 214 -3.77 -1.85 33.96
C GLY A 214 -4.37 -3.21 34.37
N PHE A 215 -3.55 -4.22 34.63
CA PHE A 215 -4.01 -5.50 35.17
C PHE A 215 -4.05 -5.51 36.70
N THR A 216 -5.14 -6.03 37.26
CA THR A 216 -5.29 -6.21 38.70
C THR A 216 -4.48 -7.40 39.19
N ASP A 217 -4.40 -8.49 38.41
CA ASP A 217 -3.58 -9.65 38.75
C ASP A 217 -2.89 -10.21 37.50
N ALA A 218 -1.67 -9.75 37.26
CA ALA A 218 -0.83 -10.21 36.15
C ALA A 218 -0.38 -11.68 36.31
N ALA A 219 -0.47 -12.25 37.51
CA ALA A 219 0.00 -13.61 37.78
C ALA A 219 -0.97 -14.68 37.30
N THR A 220 -2.26 -14.37 37.27
CA THR A 220 -3.34 -15.27 36.85
C THR A 220 -3.74 -15.09 35.39
N PHE A 221 -3.17 -14.11 34.69
CA PHE A 221 -3.43 -13.89 33.28
C PHE A 221 -2.87 -15.04 32.43
N PRO A 222 -3.62 -15.55 31.44
CA PRO A 222 -3.16 -16.66 30.61
C PRO A 222 -1.87 -16.29 29.86
N ASN A 223 -0.90 -17.21 29.86
CA ASN A 223 0.38 -17.02 29.18
C ASN A 223 0.26 -16.99 27.64
N GLN A 224 -0.90 -17.39 27.09
CA GLN A 224 -1.16 -17.39 25.66
C GLN A 224 -2.66 -17.28 25.37
N ILE A 225 -3.02 -16.43 24.41
CA ILE A 225 -4.36 -16.39 23.81
C ILE A 225 -4.20 -16.30 22.29
N GLY A 226 -4.63 -17.34 21.57
CA GLY A 226 -4.38 -17.43 20.13
C GLY A 226 -2.88 -17.51 19.83
N SER A 227 -2.38 -16.64 18.95
CA SER A 227 -0.94 -16.51 18.65
C SER A 227 -0.19 -15.60 19.62
N ILE A 228 -0.90 -14.77 20.40
CA ILE A 228 -0.30 -13.79 21.31
C ILE A 228 0.18 -14.48 22.58
N LYS A 229 1.45 -14.26 22.91
CA LYS A 229 2.09 -14.72 24.14
C LYS A 229 2.17 -13.59 25.14
N PHE A 230 1.84 -13.88 26.39
CA PHE A 230 1.91 -12.94 27.50
C PHE A 230 3.01 -13.34 28.46
N HIS A 231 3.81 -12.36 28.86
CA HIS A 231 5.00 -12.53 29.67
C HIS A 231 4.97 -11.55 30.83
N GLN A 232 5.38 -12.00 32.02
CA GLN A 232 5.54 -11.12 33.18
C GLN A 232 6.87 -10.34 33.16
N ALA A 233 7.81 -10.77 32.32
CA ALA A 233 9.11 -10.12 32.15
C ALA A 233 9.43 -9.99 30.66
N THR A 234 10.10 -8.90 30.29
CA THR A 234 10.65 -8.71 28.95
C THR A 234 11.94 -9.48 28.75
N PRO A 235 12.19 -10.01 27.54
CA PRO A 235 13.51 -10.53 27.19
C PRO A 235 14.58 -9.45 27.35
N ALA A 236 15.77 -9.84 27.82
CA ALA A 236 16.88 -8.92 28.09
C ALA A 236 17.33 -8.12 26.86
N ALA A 237 17.11 -8.64 25.65
CA ALA A 237 17.38 -7.94 24.40
C ALA A 237 16.45 -6.74 24.18
N ILE A 238 15.16 -6.89 24.51
CA ILE A 238 14.11 -5.87 24.31
C ILE A 238 14.10 -4.85 25.45
N ALA A 239 14.37 -5.29 26.69
CA ALA A 239 14.44 -4.42 27.87
C ALA A 239 15.51 -3.31 27.78
N LYS A 240 16.47 -3.45 26.86
CA LYS A 240 17.53 -2.47 26.59
C LYS A 240 17.16 -1.42 25.54
N LEU A 241 16.10 -1.63 24.76
CA LEU A 241 15.75 -0.79 23.60
C LEU A 241 14.95 0.46 23.99
N ASP A 242 14.11 0.39 25.02
CA ASP A 242 13.29 1.51 25.49
C ASP A 242 13.00 1.39 27.01
N GLY A 243 12.98 2.51 27.72
CA GLY A 243 12.69 2.57 29.16
C GLY A 243 11.28 2.12 29.51
N SER A 244 10.35 2.21 28.56
CA SER A 244 8.96 1.73 28.68
C SER A 244 8.85 0.19 28.76
N MET A 245 9.88 -0.54 28.30
CA MET A 245 9.92 -2.01 28.27
C MET A 245 10.56 -2.63 29.53
N ARG A 246 10.78 -1.82 30.57
CA ARG A 246 11.25 -2.30 31.87
C ARG A 246 10.09 -2.85 32.71
N PRO A 247 10.32 -3.89 33.51
CA PRO A 247 9.32 -4.37 34.46
C PRO A 247 8.95 -3.24 35.43
N HIS A 248 7.66 -2.92 35.54
CA HIS A 248 7.16 -1.91 36.48
C HIS A 248 5.78 -2.31 37.00
N GLY A 249 5.65 -2.50 38.31
CA GLY A 249 4.38 -2.85 38.95
C GLY A 249 3.77 -4.16 38.43
N ARG A 250 2.50 -4.13 38.02
CA ARG A 250 1.72 -5.26 37.49
C ARG A 250 1.66 -5.27 35.94
N ARG A 251 2.68 -4.73 35.28
CA ARG A 251 2.77 -4.69 33.82
C ARG A 251 2.94 -6.08 33.23
N LEU A 252 2.17 -6.39 32.20
CA LEU A 252 2.36 -7.56 31.35
C LEU A 252 3.01 -7.15 30.03
N PHE A 253 3.70 -8.09 29.40
CA PHE A 253 4.30 -7.89 28.09
C PHE A 253 3.68 -8.86 27.12
N ALA A 254 3.17 -8.34 26.02
CA ALA A 254 2.55 -9.13 24.98
C ALA A 254 3.46 -9.19 23.75
N ASN A 255 3.55 -10.38 23.18
CA ASN A 255 4.34 -10.66 21.99
C ASN A 255 3.50 -11.41 20.96
N ASP A 256 3.62 -11.01 19.70
CA ASP A 256 3.05 -11.72 18.54
C ASP A 256 3.96 -11.51 17.34
N SER A 257 3.98 -12.48 16.45
CA SER A 257 4.74 -12.42 15.20
C SER A 257 3.79 -12.14 14.05
N VAL A 258 4.16 -11.20 13.18
CA VAL A 258 3.33 -10.82 12.03
C VAL A 258 4.19 -10.54 10.81
N GLU A 259 3.73 -11.00 9.66
CA GLU A 259 4.29 -10.57 8.39
C GLU A 259 3.79 -9.16 8.07
N ALA A 260 4.72 -8.22 7.92
CA ALA A 260 4.39 -6.86 7.52
C ALA A 260 5.52 -6.22 6.71
N ILE A 261 5.17 -5.20 5.93
CA ILE A 261 6.14 -4.51 5.09
C ILE A 261 7.03 -3.52 5.88
N ASP A 262 6.57 -3.04 7.05
CA ASP A 262 7.39 -2.26 7.99
C ASP A 262 6.97 -2.48 9.44
N ALA A 263 7.86 -2.05 10.35
CA ALA A 263 7.70 -2.10 11.79
C ALA A 263 6.39 -1.44 12.29
N ARG A 264 5.90 -0.41 11.59
CA ARG A 264 4.72 0.34 12.05
C ARG A 264 3.45 -0.41 11.69
N SER A 265 3.35 -0.91 10.45
CA SER A 265 2.25 -1.80 10.04
C SER A 265 2.24 -3.06 10.90
N ALA A 266 3.41 -3.64 11.19
CA ALA A 266 3.52 -4.76 12.14
C ALA A 266 2.98 -4.38 13.53
N GLY A 267 3.42 -3.23 14.06
CA GLY A 267 2.97 -2.69 15.33
C GLY A 267 1.46 -2.50 15.39
N GLN A 268 0.85 -1.91 14.36
CA GLN A 268 -0.59 -1.67 14.31
C GLN A 268 -1.38 -2.98 14.24
N LEU A 269 -0.98 -3.93 13.38
CA LEU A 269 -1.64 -5.24 13.26
C LEU A 269 -1.64 -5.99 14.59
N VAL A 270 -0.50 -6.03 15.28
CA VAL A 270 -0.38 -6.70 16.57
C VAL A 270 -1.14 -5.93 17.65
N HIS A 271 -1.11 -4.60 17.64
CA HIS A 271 -1.91 -3.78 18.56
C HIS A 271 -3.40 -4.08 18.44
N GLU A 272 -3.96 -4.12 17.23
CA GLU A 272 -5.38 -4.42 17.01
C GLU A 272 -5.77 -5.84 17.44
N ARG A 273 -4.85 -6.81 17.31
CA ARG A 273 -5.08 -8.19 17.81
C ARG A 273 -5.06 -8.22 19.33
N ILE A 274 -4.06 -7.61 19.96
CA ILE A 274 -3.93 -7.55 21.42
C ILE A 274 -5.15 -6.83 22.01
N SER A 275 -5.52 -5.65 21.50
CA SER A 275 -6.66 -4.89 22.00
C SER A 275 -7.96 -5.69 21.95
N ARG A 276 -8.23 -6.40 20.85
CA ARG A 276 -9.40 -7.30 20.73
C ARG A 276 -9.41 -8.40 21.80
N VAL A 277 -8.25 -9.01 22.07
CA VAL A 277 -8.12 -10.05 23.10
C VAL A 277 -8.32 -9.46 24.50
N LEU A 278 -7.75 -8.31 24.78
CA LEU A 278 -7.87 -7.65 26.08
C LEU A 278 -9.31 -7.19 26.37
N ASP A 279 -10.02 -6.72 25.34
CA ASP A 279 -11.43 -6.35 25.48
C ASP A 279 -12.31 -7.56 25.81
N LEU A 280 -12.03 -8.72 25.21
CA LEU A 280 -12.74 -9.97 25.53
C LEU A 280 -12.50 -10.41 26.99
N GLU A 281 -11.26 -10.37 27.48
CA GLU A 281 -10.94 -10.73 28.87
C GLU A 281 -11.51 -9.72 29.88
N ARG A 282 -11.59 -8.44 29.51
CA ARG A 282 -12.28 -7.43 30.34
C ARG A 282 -13.76 -7.80 30.50
N VAL A 283 -14.47 -8.10 29.41
CA VAL A 283 -15.89 -8.49 29.45
C VAL A 283 -16.10 -9.77 30.29
N ARG A 284 -15.16 -10.72 30.24
CA ARG A 284 -15.23 -11.98 30.99
C ARG A 284 -15.08 -11.78 32.50
N ASN A 285 -14.26 -10.83 32.93
CA ASN A 285 -14.01 -10.54 34.35
C ASN A 285 -15.07 -9.62 35.01
N PHE A 286 -16.03 -9.11 34.24
CA PHE A 286 -17.19 -8.33 34.74
C PHE A 286 -18.49 -9.16 34.86
N ARG A 287 -18.41 -10.49 34.75
CA ARG A 287 -19.49 -11.43 35.10
C ARG A 287 -19.10 -12.23 36.33
#